data_AF-A0A1B2IYE1-F1
#
_entry.id   AF-A0A1B2IYE1-F1
#
_cell.length_a   1.000
_cell.length_b   1.000
_cell.length_c   1.000
_cell.angle_alpha   90.00
_cell.angle_beta   90.00
_cell.angle_gamma   90.00
#
_symmetry.space_group_name_H-M   'P 1'
#
loop_
_entity.id
_entity.type
_entity.pdbx_description
1 polymer ?
#
loop_
_entity_poly.entity_id
_entity_poly.type
_entity_poly.pdbx_seq_one_letter_code
_entity_poly.pdbx_strand_id
1 'polypeptide(L)' 'MNKQLKFNRTFYKNVQFWLGIVVLVMGAGSLLSEAVSSIYFWLDIAMILLGIITVIDDMILHRRPVND' A
#
# COMPACT_ATOMS: atom_id res chain seq x y z
N MET A 1 -11.06 -19.32 14.96
CA MET A 1 -9.74 -19.53 14.30
C MET A 1 -8.95 -18.23 14.40
N ASN A 2 -8.19 -18.04 15.47
CA ASN A 2 -7.36 -16.83 15.66
C ASN A 2 -6.20 -16.89 14.66
N LYS A 3 -6.39 -16.26 13.49
CA LYS A 3 -5.28 -15.93 12.58
C LYS A 3 -4.41 -14.94 13.34
N GLN A 4 -3.42 -15.43 14.07
CA GLN A 4 -2.39 -14.57 14.64
C GLN A 4 -1.75 -13.83 13.46
N LEU A 5 -1.93 -12.51 13.42
CA LEU A 5 -1.30 -11.60 12.48
C LEU A 5 0.21 -11.70 12.71
N LYS A 6 0.90 -12.52 11.92
CA LYS A 6 2.36 -12.63 11.99
C LYS A 6 2.96 -11.54 11.12
N PHE A 7 3.56 -10.56 11.78
CA PHE A 7 4.27 -9.47 11.12
C PHE A 7 5.45 -10.02 10.31
N ASN A 8 5.44 -9.78 8.99
CA ASN A 8 6.45 -10.28 8.07
C ASN A 8 7.75 -9.45 8.20
N ARG A 9 8.70 -9.87 9.03
CA ARG A 9 9.98 -9.13 9.18
C ARG A 9 10.83 -9.00 7.92
N THR A 10 10.44 -9.59 6.79
CA THR A 10 11.12 -9.47 5.49
C THR A 10 10.36 -8.63 4.46
N PHE A 11 9.25 -7.98 4.83
CA PHE A 11 8.41 -7.19 3.90
C PHE A 11 9.22 -6.14 3.12
N TYR A 12 10.20 -5.49 3.75
CA TYR A 12 11.01 -4.42 3.15
C TYR A 12 11.93 -4.89 2.02
N LYS A 13 12.08 -6.21 1.84
CA LYS A 13 12.83 -6.80 0.72
C LYS A 13 11.98 -6.95 -0.54
N ASN A 14 10.65 -6.82 -0.44
CA ASN A 14 9.76 -6.92 -1.58
C ASN A 14 9.74 -5.60 -2.37
N VAL A 15 9.93 -5.67 -3.69
CA VAL A 15 9.82 -4.50 -4.58
C VAL A 15 8.38 -3.95 -4.57
N GLN A 16 7.38 -4.82 -4.42
CA GLN A 16 5.97 -4.43 -4.37
C GLN A 16 5.65 -3.52 -3.18
N PHE A 17 6.25 -3.77 -2.01
CA PHE A 17 6.18 -2.89 -0.84
C PHE A 17 6.70 -1.47 -1.17
N TRP A 18 7.87 -1.37 -1.80
CA TRP A 18 8.44 -0.08 -2.18
C TRP A 18 7.62 0.65 -3.24
N LEU A 19 7.05 -0.08 -4.21
CA LEU A 19 6.11 0.50 -5.17
C LEU A 19 4.88 1.07 -4.46
N GLY A 20 4.34 0.35 -3.47
CA GLY A 20 3.25 0.85 -2.63
C GLY A 20 3.61 2.16 -1.93
N ILE A 21 4.82 2.27 -1.35
CA ILE A 21 5.31 3.51 -0.75
C ILE A 21 5.45 4.64 -1.78
N VAL A 22 6.02 4.36 -2.96
CA VAL A 22 6.18 5.38 -4.01
C VAL A 22 4.81 5.92 -4.45
N VAL A 23 3.84 5.04 -4.67
CA VAL A 23 2.46 5.43 -5.02
C VAL A 23 1.83 6.29 -3.92
N LEU A 24 2.05 5.95 -2.64
CA LEU A 24 1.56 6.74 -1.51
C LEU A 24 2.16 8.15 -1.49
N VAL A 25 3.48 8.25 -1.67
CA VAL A 25 4.18 9.55 -1.66
C VAL A 25 3.75 10.41 -2.84
N MET A 26 3.63 9.81 -4.04
CA MET A 26 3.20 10.53 -5.24
C MET A 26 1.75 11.01 -5.13
N GLY A 27 0.82 10.13 -4.72
CA GLY A 27 -0.57 10.49 -4.53
C GLY A 27 -0.77 11.54 -3.42
N ALA A 28 -0.03 11.44 -2.31
CA ALA A 28 -0.10 12.46 -1.26
C ALA A 28 0.45 13.82 -1.72
N GLY A 29 1.48 13.81 -2.58
CA GLY A 29 2.04 15.01 -3.17
C GLY A 29 1.09 15.69 -4.17
N SER A 30 0.41 14.91 -5.02
CA SER A 30 -0.54 15.46 -6.00
C SER A 30 -1.78 16.07 -5.33
N LEU A 31 -2.26 15.48 -4.22
CA LEU A 31 -3.38 16.03 -3.44
C LEU A 31 -3.15 17.48 -2.95
N LEU A 32 -1.90 17.91 -2.76
CA LEU A 32 -1.59 19.28 -2.35
C LEU A 32 -1.79 20.31 -3.48
N SER A 33 -1.79 19.85 -4.73
CA SER A 33 -1.90 20.70 -5.92
C SER A 33 -3.30 20.70 -6.54
N GLU A 34 -4.17 19.76 -6.14
CA GLU A 34 -5.46 19.56 -6.76
C GLU A 34 -6.63 20.10 -5.92
N ALA A 35 -7.61 20.70 -6.60
CA ALA A 35 -8.84 21.13 -5.95
C ALA A 35 -9.75 19.93 -5.64
N VAL A 36 -10.43 19.95 -4.48
CA VAL A 36 -11.33 18.88 -4.02
C VAL A 36 -12.50 18.61 -4.99
N SER A 37 -12.88 19.60 -5.81
CA SER A 37 -13.91 19.45 -6.85
C SER A 37 -13.41 18.69 -8.10
N SER A 38 -12.10 18.47 -8.22
CA SER A 38 -11.50 17.71 -9.32
C SER A 38 -11.78 16.22 -9.17
N ILE A 39 -12.09 15.54 -10.28
CA ILE A 39 -12.17 14.08 -10.30
C ILE A 39 -10.81 13.42 -10.03
N TYR A 40 -9.72 14.09 -10.40
CA TYR A 40 -8.35 13.61 -10.17
C TYR A 40 -8.02 13.54 -8.68
N PHE A 41 -8.56 14.46 -7.86
CA PHE A 41 -8.35 14.46 -6.42
C PHE A 41 -8.91 13.18 -5.77
N TRP A 42 -10.09 12.74 -6.24
CA TRP A 42 -10.70 11.50 -5.76
C TRP A 42 -9.99 10.24 -6.29
N LEU A 43 -9.47 10.29 -7.52
CA LEU A 43 -8.63 9.23 -8.06
C LEU A 43 -7.33 9.08 -7.26
N ASP A 44 -6.71 10.19 -6.87
CA ASP A 44 -5.50 10.18 -6.04
C ASP A 44 -5.77 9.60 -4.65
N ILE A 45 -6.92 9.94 -4.03
CA ILE A 45 -7.36 9.28 -2.80
C ILE A 45 -7.51 7.77 -3.00
N ALA A 46 -8.13 7.33 -4.10
CA ALA A 46 -8.28 5.90 -4.38
C ALA A 46 -6.93 5.20 -4.58
N MET A 47 -5.98 5.84 -5.27
CA MET A 47 -4.62 5.32 -5.42
C MET A 47 -3.89 5.23 -4.08
N ILE A 48 -4.02 6.24 -3.23
CA ILE A 48 -3.44 6.22 -1.88
C ILE A 48 -4.01 5.05 -1.08
N LEU A 49 -5.32 4.83 -1.11
CA LEU A 49 -5.95 3.70 -0.42
C LEU A 49 -5.42 2.35 -0.93
N LEU A 50 -5.24 2.19 -2.25
CA LEU A 50 -4.64 0.98 -2.83
C LEU A 50 -3.18 0.79 -2.41
N GLY A 51 -2.40 1.88 -2.34
CA GLY A 51 -1.03 1.86 -1.83
C GLY A 51 -0.97 1.41 -0.38
N ILE A 52 -1.87 1.92 0.49
CA ILE A 52 -1.97 1.53 1.90
C ILE A 52 -2.27 0.04 2.00
N ILE A 53 -3.28 -0.45 1.26
CA ILE A 53 -3.66 -1.87 1.28
C ILE A 53 -2.47 -2.73 0.85
N THR A 54 -1.78 -2.36 -0.23
CA THR A 54 -0.61 -3.10 -0.73
C THR A 54 0.52 -3.17 0.31
N VAL A 55 0.81 -2.06 0.97
CA VAL A 55 1.82 -1.98 2.04
C VAL A 55 1.44 -2.83 3.24
N ILE A 56 0.18 -2.74 3.68
CA ILE A 56 -0.34 -3.52 4.82
C ILE A 56 -0.34 -5.01 4.48
N ASP A 57 -0.74 -5.39 3.27
CA ASP A 57 -0.78 -6.77 2.81
C ASP A 57 0.63 -7.39 2.81
N ASP A 58 1.64 -6.65 2.33
CA ASP A 58 3.04 -7.09 2.39
C ASP A 58 3.59 -7.18 3.83
N MET A 59 3.20 -6.25 4.70
CA MET A 59 3.63 -6.20 6.10
C MET A 59 3.01 -7.31 6.97
N ILE A 60 1.74 -7.62 6.74
CA ILE A 60 0.92 -8.46 7.62
C ILE A 60 0.60 -9.81 6.99
N LEU A 61 0.28 -9.81 5.70
CA LEU A 61 -0.47 -10.88 5.07
C LEU A 61 0.33 -11.72 4.11
N HIS A 62 1.54 -11.31 3.71
CA HIS A 62 2.45 -12.11 2.88
C HIS A 62 2.83 -13.40 3.60
N ARG A 63 1.87 -14.33 3.57
CA ARG A 63 2.01 -15.76 3.65
C ARG A 63 3.02 -16.07 2.57
N ARG A 64 4.22 -16.46 2.97
CA ARG A 64 5.03 -17.29 2.09
C ARG A 64 4.09 -18.40 1.58
N PRO A 65 3.90 -18.60 0.27
CA PRO A 65 3.43 -19.90 -0.15
C PRO A 65 4.41 -20.90 0.50
N VAL A 66 3.83 -21.86 1.22
CA VAL A 66 4.54 -23.07 1.61
C VAL A 66 4.87 -23.74 0.27
N ASN A 67 6.00 -23.38 -0.31
CA ASN A 67 6.63 -24.22 -1.30
C ASN A 67 7.50 -25.17 -0.49
N ASP A 68 7.10 -26.44 -0.56
CA ASP A 68 7.65 -27.62 0.10
C ASP A 68 9.17 -27.76 0.00
#